data_AF-A0A0F9KVT5-F1
#
_entry.id   AF-A0A0F9KVT5-F1
#
_cell.length_a   1.000
_cell.length_b   1.000
_cell.length_c   1.000
_cell.angle_alpha   90.00
_cell.angle_beta   90.00
_cell.angle_gamma   90.00
#
_symmetry.space_group_name_H-M   'P 1'
#
loop_
_entity.id
_entity.type
_entity.pdbx_description
1 polymer ?
#
loop_
_entity_poly.entity_id
_entity_poly.type
_entity_poly.pdbx_seq_one_letter_code
_entity_poly.pdbx_strand_id
1 'polypeptide(L)'
;MKVLRVTNSDRYEVSDKGRVWKSGPRRHGPIPELRIPVHGFSWGAGYRAFLRVATPRWAASSFGVFIKLQEVGANAELAERWLIVPRSGGVTSDTTVGYFAAIAEETGFSEKDITKAVEVLTHKEVAWLDWVEVEDDSRTVREFPDNPAQSATCTVLLCTESSVSKKEAPPENPAAESTPEPPDDVDAIWTHYKIHRPRVRVLSEKVRGLILKRLKETFTVDDLKLAIDGNFRSPHHCGQNDTQTEYHNLELIVRDTEHVQQFIDLADAADKPVLGAKSQLTARAVESFVRRVRKESEDA
;
A
#
# COMPACT_ATOMS: atom_id res chain seq x y z
N MET A 1 16.61 -8.31 -25.37
CA MET A 1 17.09 -9.11 -24.21
C MET A 1 16.02 -9.19 -23.10
N LYS A 2 15.83 -10.34 -22.42
CA LYS A 2 14.99 -10.43 -21.20
C LYS A 2 15.79 -10.09 -19.95
N VAL A 3 15.29 -9.18 -19.12
CA VAL A 3 15.91 -8.77 -17.85
C VAL A 3 14.90 -8.84 -16.71
N LEU A 4 15.39 -8.96 -15.48
CA LEU A 4 14.56 -8.83 -14.29
C LEU A 4 14.38 -7.36 -13.93
N ARG A 5 13.19 -7.01 -13.49
CA ARG A 5 12.81 -5.69 -12.98
C ARG A 5 12.23 -5.80 -11.58
N VAL A 6 12.60 -4.89 -10.68
CA VAL A 6 11.95 -4.73 -9.35
C VAL A 6 10.66 -3.91 -9.49
N THR A 7 9.51 -4.44 -9.04
CA THR A 7 8.16 -3.92 -9.37
C THR A 7 7.56 -2.90 -8.38
N ASN A 8 8.33 -2.43 -7.40
CA ASN A 8 7.83 -1.52 -6.35
C ASN A 8 8.91 -0.53 -5.88
N SER A 9 9.81 -0.22 -6.79
CA SER A 9 11.02 0.57 -6.61
C SER A 9 10.79 2.00 -6.11
N ASP A 10 9.74 2.65 -6.63
CA ASP A 10 9.46 4.06 -6.36
C ASP A 10 9.20 4.36 -4.87
N ARG A 11 8.87 3.32 -4.07
CA ARG A 11 8.67 3.45 -2.62
C ARG A 11 9.95 3.54 -1.80
N TYR A 12 11.07 3.13 -2.39
CA TYR A 12 12.34 2.97 -1.69
C TYR A 12 13.34 4.07 -2.06
N GLU A 13 12.99 4.93 -3.03
CA GLU A 13 13.79 6.11 -3.36
C GLU A 13 13.77 7.15 -2.23
N VAL A 14 14.95 7.72 -2.00
CA VAL A 14 15.14 8.84 -1.09
C VAL A 14 15.55 10.07 -1.88
N SER A 15 15.04 11.23 -1.45
CA SER A 15 15.52 12.53 -1.90
C SER A 15 17.02 12.71 -1.63
N ASP A 16 17.63 13.72 -2.26
CA ASP A 16 18.98 14.23 -1.99
C ASP A 16 19.25 14.50 -0.50
N LYS A 17 18.21 14.77 0.29
CA LYS A 17 18.25 14.99 1.73
C LYS A 17 18.00 13.73 2.57
N GLY A 18 18.04 12.54 1.95
CA GLY A 18 17.81 11.26 2.61
C GLY A 18 16.38 11.04 3.12
N ARG A 19 15.42 11.88 2.74
CA ARG A 19 14.00 11.71 3.12
C ARG A 19 13.27 10.84 2.10
N VAL A 20 12.23 10.13 2.55
CA VAL A 20 11.30 9.40 1.66
C VAL A 20 10.87 10.32 0.52
N TRP A 21 11.07 9.88 -0.70
CA TRP A 21 10.60 10.61 -1.87
C TRP A 21 9.05 10.62 -1.89
N LYS A 22 8.45 11.81 -2.04
CA LYS A 22 6.98 12.00 -1.98
C LYS A 22 6.37 12.52 -3.28
N SER A 23 7.16 13.24 -4.08
CA SER A 23 6.95 13.63 -5.47
C SER A 23 8.02 14.69 -5.80
N GLY A 24 8.68 14.60 -6.95
CA GLY A 24 9.76 15.52 -7.35
C GLY A 24 10.78 14.86 -8.28
N PRO A 25 11.75 15.61 -8.83
CA PRO A 25 12.75 15.05 -9.72
C PRO A 25 13.54 13.93 -9.04
N ARG A 26 13.68 12.79 -9.73
CA ARG A 26 14.49 11.66 -9.26
C ARG A 26 15.95 12.07 -9.21
N ARG A 27 16.73 11.44 -8.33
CA ARG A 27 18.19 11.66 -8.27
C ARG A 27 18.84 11.08 -9.53
N HIS A 28 19.64 11.87 -10.24
CA HIS A 28 20.38 11.41 -11.42
C HIS A 28 21.53 10.43 -11.09
N GLY A 29 22.20 10.61 -9.94
CA GLY A 29 23.32 9.76 -9.53
C GLY A 29 22.92 8.52 -8.71
N PRO A 30 23.89 7.64 -8.39
CA PRO A 30 23.66 6.43 -7.60
C PRO A 30 23.06 6.76 -6.23
N ILE A 31 22.28 5.82 -5.71
CA ILE A 31 21.60 5.94 -4.41
C ILE A 31 22.56 5.38 -3.34
N PRO A 32 23.14 6.21 -2.46
CA PRO A 32 24.08 5.74 -1.44
C PRO A 32 23.40 4.96 -0.31
N GLU A 33 22.08 5.09 -0.18
CA GLU A 33 21.28 4.50 0.88
C GLU A 33 19.92 4.05 0.32
N LEU A 34 19.66 2.75 0.36
CA LEU A 34 18.34 2.21 0.04
C LEU A 34 17.49 2.16 1.32
N ARG A 35 16.30 2.76 1.33
CA ARG A 35 15.38 2.67 2.47
C ARG A 35 14.33 1.60 2.23
N ILE A 36 14.33 0.59 3.09
CA ILE A 36 13.32 -0.47 3.07
C ILE A 36 12.43 -0.31 4.31
N PRO A 37 11.15 0.05 4.16
CA PRO A 37 10.20 0.12 5.26
C PRO A 37 9.98 -1.29 5.81
N VAL A 38 10.55 -1.54 7.01
CA VAL A 38 10.25 -2.75 7.77
C VAL A 38 9.11 -2.43 8.75
N HIS A 39 7.93 -2.95 8.47
CA HIS A 39 6.78 -2.83 9.36
C HIS A 39 6.77 -4.02 10.32
N GLY A 40 7.29 -3.84 11.55
CA GLY A 40 7.41 -4.83 12.65
C GLY A 40 6.64 -6.15 12.52
N PHE A 41 5.66 -6.43 13.39
CA PHE A 41 4.86 -7.68 13.32
C PHE A 41 3.85 -7.69 12.14
N SER A 42 3.84 -6.61 11.35
CA SER A 42 2.83 -6.28 10.35
C SER A 42 3.45 -6.12 8.97
N TRP A 43 4.37 -6.99 8.59
CA TRP A 43 4.75 -7.08 7.19
C TRP A 43 3.47 -7.30 6.38
N GLY A 44 3.26 -6.42 5.40
CA GLY A 44 1.99 -6.26 4.72
C GLY A 44 1.50 -7.53 4.01
N ALA A 45 0.34 -7.43 3.35
CA ALA A 45 -0.22 -8.54 2.57
C ALA A 45 0.81 -9.19 1.62
N GLY A 46 1.72 -8.39 1.05
CA GLY A 46 2.80 -8.87 0.18
C GLY A 46 3.80 -9.82 0.85
N TYR A 47 4.26 -9.53 2.07
CA TYR A 47 5.18 -10.45 2.75
C TYR A 47 4.50 -11.73 3.22
N ARG A 48 3.22 -11.65 3.60
CA ARG A 48 2.45 -12.87 3.89
C ARG A 48 2.26 -13.71 2.64
N ALA A 49 2.07 -13.09 1.47
CA ALA A 49 2.06 -13.81 0.19
C ALA A 49 3.42 -14.43 -0.11
N PHE A 50 4.50 -13.67 0.10
CA PHE A 50 5.87 -14.18 0.02
C PHE A 50 6.07 -15.41 0.91
N LEU A 51 5.72 -15.39 2.20
CA LEU A 51 5.90 -16.53 3.09
C LEU A 51 5.03 -17.75 2.75
N ARG A 52 3.91 -17.57 2.03
CA ARG A 52 3.11 -18.71 1.53
C ARG A 52 3.78 -19.39 0.34
N VAL A 53 4.41 -18.61 -0.53
CA VAL A 53 5.07 -19.10 -1.74
C VAL A 53 6.47 -19.61 -1.42
N ALA A 54 7.24 -18.83 -0.65
CA ALA A 54 8.55 -19.18 -0.15
C ALA A 54 8.38 -20.19 0.99
N THR A 55 8.57 -21.48 0.69
CA THR A 55 8.62 -22.50 1.76
C THR A 55 9.64 -22.08 2.83
N PRO A 56 9.50 -22.51 4.11
CA PRO A 56 10.37 -22.06 5.20
C PRO A 56 11.87 -22.22 4.91
N ARG A 57 12.23 -23.22 4.09
CA ARG A 57 13.59 -23.46 3.63
C ARG A 57 14.18 -22.33 2.79
N TRP A 58 13.38 -21.68 1.95
CA TRP A 58 13.83 -20.70 0.96
C TRP A 58 13.46 -19.26 1.33
N ALA A 59 12.63 -19.04 2.34
CA ALA A 59 12.18 -17.70 2.74
C ALA A 59 13.37 -16.77 3.08
N ALA A 60 14.31 -17.23 3.90
CA ALA A 60 15.45 -16.40 4.29
C ALA A 60 16.37 -16.05 3.10
N SER A 61 16.75 -17.05 2.29
CA SER A 61 17.63 -16.80 1.14
C SER A 61 16.96 -16.00 0.04
N SER A 62 15.69 -16.30 -0.28
CA SER A 62 14.93 -15.53 -1.29
C SER A 62 14.75 -14.08 -0.89
N PHE A 63 14.51 -13.83 0.41
CA PHE A 63 14.44 -12.47 0.91
C PHE A 63 15.80 -11.77 0.86
N GLY A 64 16.88 -12.44 1.26
CA GLY A 64 18.25 -11.90 1.14
C GLY A 64 18.61 -11.52 -0.31
N VAL A 65 18.29 -12.40 -1.27
CA VAL A 65 18.47 -12.14 -2.70
C VAL A 65 17.66 -10.92 -3.12
N PHE A 66 16.39 -10.81 -2.73
CA PHE A 66 15.56 -9.65 -3.04
C PHE A 66 16.20 -8.34 -2.58
N ILE A 67 16.69 -8.28 -1.33
CA ILE A 67 17.37 -7.09 -0.80
C ILE A 67 18.61 -6.74 -1.62
N LYS A 68 19.41 -7.76 -1.97
CA LYS A 68 20.63 -7.53 -2.75
C LYS A 68 20.32 -7.07 -4.18
N LEU A 69 19.29 -7.62 -4.81
CA LEU A 69 18.83 -7.17 -6.13
C LEU A 69 18.34 -5.72 -6.09
N GLN A 70 17.67 -5.30 -5.01
CA GLN A 70 17.31 -3.90 -4.84
C GLN A 70 18.55 -3.00 -4.72
N GLU A 71 19.58 -3.43 -3.99
CA GLU A 71 20.85 -2.71 -3.88
C GLU A 71 21.54 -2.56 -5.24
N VAL A 72 21.64 -3.66 -6.01
CA VAL A 72 22.22 -3.67 -7.37
C VAL A 72 21.42 -2.73 -8.28
N GLY A 73 20.09 -2.86 -8.30
CA GLY A 73 19.22 -2.02 -9.13
C GLY A 73 19.23 -0.54 -8.72
N ALA A 74 19.42 -0.22 -7.44
CA ALA A 74 19.51 1.16 -6.94
C ALA A 74 20.86 1.82 -7.25
N ASN A 75 21.92 1.01 -7.44
CA ASN A 75 23.24 1.48 -7.84
C ASN A 75 23.40 1.67 -9.36
N ALA A 76 22.39 1.28 -10.15
CA ALA A 76 22.38 1.51 -11.59
C ALA A 76 22.08 2.98 -11.95
N GLU A 77 22.47 3.38 -13.16
CA GLU A 77 22.14 4.70 -13.70
C GLU A 77 20.61 4.89 -13.81
N LEU A 78 20.14 6.14 -13.87
CA LEU A 78 18.70 6.44 -13.85
C LEU A 78 17.90 5.69 -14.93
N ALA A 79 18.48 5.48 -16.13
CA ALA A 79 17.85 4.77 -17.24
C ALA A 79 17.71 3.26 -17.00
N GLU A 80 18.64 2.68 -16.25
CA GLU A 80 18.70 1.24 -15.95
C GLU A 80 18.25 0.94 -14.52
N ARG A 81 17.84 1.95 -13.76
CA ARG A 81 17.50 1.80 -12.35
C ARG A 81 16.37 0.79 -12.22
N TRP A 82 16.58 -0.16 -11.30
CA TRP A 82 15.66 -1.27 -11.02
C TRP A 82 15.62 -2.38 -12.08
N LEU A 83 16.41 -2.26 -13.15
CA LEU A 83 16.75 -3.39 -14.00
C LEU A 83 17.96 -4.10 -13.42
N ILE A 84 17.89 -5.42 -13.41
CA ILE A 84 19.02 -6.26 -13.05
C ILE A 84 19.69 -6.66 -14.36
N VAL A 85 20.75 -5.95 -14.71
CA VAL A 85 21.56 -6.25 -15.89
C VAL A 85 22.93 -6.70 -15.39
N PRO A 86 23.30 -7.98 -15.58
CA PRO A 86 24.61 -8.45 -15.15
C PRO A 86 25.73 -7.74 -15.92
N ARG A 87 26.74 -7.26 -15.21
CA ARG A 87 27.93 -6.54 -15.71
C ARG A 87 29.00 -7.48 -16.24
N SER A 88 29.14 -8.66 -15.64
CA SER A 88 30.25 -9.59 -15.89
C SER A 88 30.01 -10.59 -17.02
N GLY A 89 28.78 -10.68 -17.54
CA GLY A 89 28.44 -11.64 -18.59
C GLY A 89 28.13 -10.94 -19.91
N GLY A 90 28.86 -11.29 -20.98
CA GLY A 90 28.30 -11.17 -22.32
C GLY A 90 27.09 -12.10 -22.37
N VAL A 91 25.92 -11.59 -22.00
CA VAL A 91 24.65 -12.32 -22.08
C VAL A 91 24.38 -12.54 -23.55
N THR A 92 24.89 -13.65 -24.09
CA THR A 92 24.46 -14.14 -25.38
C THR A 92 22.97 -14.44 -25.25
N SER A 93 22.20 -13.92 -26.19
CA SER A 93 20.78 -13.56 -26.11
C SER A 93 19.78 -14.67 -25.75
N ASP A 94 20.23 -15.88 -25.42
CA ASP A 94 19.39 -17.09 -25.57
C ASP A 94 19.32 -18.04 -24.37
N THR A 95 20.08 -17.86 -23.28
CA THR A 95 19.97 -18.78 -22.12
C THR A 95 19.82 -18.09 -20.77
N THR A 96 18.66 -18.30 -20.13
CA THR A 96 18.36 -17.99 -18.72
C THR A 96 19.42 -18.53 -17.75
N VAL A 97 20.12 -19.61 -18.14
CA VAL A 97 21.20 -20.25 -17.37
C VAL A 97 22.37 -19.29 -17.16
N GLY A 98 22.86 -18.61 -18.21
CA GLY A 98 23.97 -17.67 -18.08
C GLY A 98 23.60 -16.44 -17.24
N TYR A 99 22.32 -16.05 -17.29
CA TYR A 99 21.81 -14.89 -16.57
C TYR A 99 21.84 -15.08 -15.04
N PHE A 100 21.42 -16.23 -14.52
CA PHE A 100 21.46 -16.49 -13.07
C PHE A 100 22.88 -16.69 -12.54
N ALA A 101 23.77 -17.30 -13.32
CA ALA A 101 25.18 -17.40 -12.96
C ALA A 101 25.83 -16.02 -12.81
N ALA A 102 25.54 -15.09 -13.72
CA ALA A 102 26.08 -13.73 -13.66
C ALA A 102 25.52 -12.96 -12.45
N ILE A 103 24.22 -13.08 -12.15
CA ILE A 103 23.66 -12.50 -10.91
C ILE A 103 24.29 -13.11 -9.66
N ALA A 104 24.50 -14.43 -9.64
CA ALA A 104 25.13 -15.13 -8.52
C ALA A 104 26.54 -14.60 -8.26
N GLU A 105 27.33 -14.39 -9.31
CA GLU A 105 28.67 -13.79 -9.23
C GLU A 105 28.64 -12.37 -8.62
N GLU A 106 27.72 -11.52 -9.07
CA GLU A 106 27.63 -10.13 -8.57
C GLU A 106 27.11 -10.02 -7.14
N THR A 107 26.17 -10.88 -6.77
CA THR A 107 25.46 -10.79 -5.50
C THR A 107 26.12 -11.63 -4.40
N GLY A 108 26.97 -12.59 -4.77
CA GLY A 108 27.64 -13.53 -3.86
C GLY A 108 26.75 -14.68 -3.37
N PHE A 109 25.51 -14.79 -3.87
CA PHE A 109 24.63 -15.93 -3.58
C PHE A 109 24.93 -17.12 -4.50
N SER A 110 24.55 -18.33 -4.09
CA SER A 110 24.66 -19.47 -4.99
C SER A 110 23.68 -19.35 -6.15
N GLU A 111 24.03 -19.86 -7.33
CA GLU A 111 23.13 -19.89 -8.50
C GLU A 111 21.80 -20.59 -8.18
N LYS A 112 21.83 -21.60 -7.29
CA LYS A 112 20.65 -22.29 -6.78
C LYS A 112 19.74 -21.37 -5.97
N ASP A 113 20.31 -20.54 -5.09
CA ASP A 113 19.57 -19.55 -4.31
C ASP A 113 18.97 -18.48 -5.22
N ILE A 114 19.73 -17.99 -6.20
CA ILE A 114 19.24 -17.03 -7.21
C ILE A 114 18.06 -17.61 -7.98
N THR A 115 18.21 -18.83 -8.52
CA THR A 115 17.17 -19.50 -9.29
C THR A 115 15.88 -19.63 -8.48
N LYS A 116 15.99 -20.10 -7.23
CA LYS A 116 14.81 -20.27 -6.35
C LYS A 116 14.22 -18.95 -5.90
N ALA A 117 15.06 -17.95 -5.62
CA ALA A 117 14.59 -16.61 -5.28
C ALA A 117 13.81 -15.98 -6.43
N VAL A 118 14.33 -16.05 -7.66
CA VAL A 118 13.64 -15.50 -8.84
C VAL A 118 12.31 -16.20 -9.07
N GLU A 119 12.24 -17.53 -8.95
CA GLU A 119 10.97 -18.29 -9.03
C GLU A 119 9.94 -17.79 -8.01
N VAL A 120 10.34 -17.60 -6.74
CA VAL A 120 9.47 -17.11 -5.67
C VAL A 120 9.06 -15.65 -5.90
N LEU A 121 10.00 -14.79 -6.25
CA LEU A 121 9.80 -13.34 -6.32
C LEU A 121 9.02 -12.90 -7.56
N THR A 122 9.06 -13.70 -8.64
CA THR A 122 8.24 -13.53 -9.85
C THR A 122 6.89 -14.23 -9.78
N HIS A 123 6.62 -14.99 -8.70
CA HIS A 123 5.35 -15.67 -8.54
C HIS A 123 4.20 -14.64 -8.47
N LYS A 124 3.08 -14.91 -9.16
CA LYS A 124 1.93 -13.98 -9.28
C LYS A 124 1.36 -13.43 -7.96
N GLU A 125 1.47 -14.18 -6.86
CA GLU A 125 1.03 -13.72 -5.53
C GLU A 125 2.03 -12.77 -4.86
N VAL A 126 3.32 -12.87 -5.21
CA VAL A 126 4.40 -12.04 -4.67
C VAL A 126 4.61 -10.85 -5.58
N ALA A 127 4.88 -11.10 -6.86
CA ALA A 127 5.06 -10.13 -7.93
C ALA A 127 5.99 -8.97 -7.52
N TRP A 128 7.11 -9.29 -6.86
CA TRP A 128 8.14 -8.32 -6.48
C TRP A 128 9.19 -8.14 -7.57
N LEU A 129 9.32 -9.14 -8.44
CA LEU A 129 10.12 -9.09 -9.66
C LEU A 129 9.23 -9.41 -10.87
N ASP A 130 9.52 -8.76 -11.99
CA ASP A 130 8.93 -9.04 -13.29
C ASP A 130 10.03 -9.29 -14.32
N TRP A 131 9.72 -10.09 -15.34
CA TRP A 131 10.52 -10.17 -16.55
C TRP A 131 10.11 -9.06 -17.52
N VAL A 132 11.09 -8.32 -18.04
CA VAL A 132 10.89 -7.25 -19.01
C VAL A 132 11.75 -7.53 -20.23
N GLU A 133 11.17 -7.32 -21.42
CA GLU A 133 11.91 -7.34 -22.67
C GLU A 133 12.47 -5.95 -22.94
N VAL A 134 13.79 -5.86 -23.08
CA VAL A 134 14.53 -4.65 -23.45
C VAL A 134 14.92 -4.79 -24.92
N GLU A 135 14.50 -3.83 -25.74
CA GLU A 135 14.92 -3.73 -27.15
C GLU A 135 16.37 -3.22 -27.23
N ASP A 136 17.18 -3.85 -28.09
CA ASP A 136 18.66 -3.83 -28.03
C ASP A 136 19.32 -2.44 -28.14
N ASP A 137 18.65 -1.43 -28.67
CA ASP A 137 19.29 -0.13 -28.97
C ASP A 137 18.85 1.04 -28.07
N SER A 138 17.85 0.84 -27.22
CA SER A 138 17.44 1.88 -26.28
C SER A 138 17.24 1.25 -24.92
N ARG A 139 18.24 1.33 -24.05
CA ARG A 139 18.13 0.97 -22.61
C ARG A 139 17.16 1.88 -21.84
N THR A 140 16.28 2.59 -22.55
CA THR A 140 15.19 3.39 -22.02
C THR A 140 13.97 2.50 -21.88
N VAL A 141 13.71 2.06 -20.65
CA VAL A 141 12.42 1.45 -20.31
C VAL A 141 11.36 2.56 -20.33
N ARG A 142 10.26 2.35 -21.06
CA ARG A 142 9.13 3.30 -21.11
C ARG A 142 8.68 3.68 -19.70
N GLU A 143 8.44 4.98 -19.48
CA GLU A 143 7.94 5.52 -18.22
C GLU A 143 6.60 4.88 -17.81
N PHE A 144 6.45 4.70 -16.50
CA PHE A 144 5.41 3.91 -15.86
C PHE A 144 4.12 4.72 -15.62
N PRO A 145 2.94 4.06 -15.61
CA PRO A 145 1.76 4.60 -14.95
C PRO A 145 1.88 4.50 -13.41
N ASP A 146 1.67 5.62 -12.73
CA ASP A 146 1.70 5.74 -11.27
C ASP A 146 0.73 4.76 -10.57
N ASN A 147 1.23 3.94 -9.65
CA ASN A 147 0.41 3.09 -8.77
C ASN A 147 0.48 3.57 -7.30
N PRO A 148 -0.49 4.38 -6.82
CA PRO A 148 -0.35 5.21 -5.62
C PRO A 148 -0.66 4.55 -4.26
N ALA A 149 -0.68 3.21 -4.14
CA ALA A 149 -1.20 2.55 -2.94
C ALA A 149 -0.13 1.82 -2.10
N GLN A 150 0.55 2.53 -1.17
CA GLN A 150 0.95 2.11 0.20
C GLN A 150 2.19 2.89 0.69
N SER A 151 2.12 3.53 1.87
CA SER A 151 3.28 4.13 2.54
C SER A 151 3.07 4.23 4.06
N ALA A 152 4.07 3.78 4.84
CA ALA A 152 4.47 4.28 6.16
C ALA A 152 5.95 3.89 6.40
N THR A 153 6.71 4.61 7.23
CA THR A 153 8.20 4.56 7.19
C THR A 153 8.88 4.41 8.56
N CYS A 154 10.00 3.68 8.60
CA CYS A 154 11.09 3.78 9.61
C CYS A 154 12.44 3.50 8.91
N THR A 155 13.55 4.07 9.39
CA THR A 155 14.82 4.24 8.65
C THR A 155 15.90 3.25 9.12
N VAL A 156 16.61 2.62 8.19
CA VAL A 156 17.92 1.98 8.44
C VAL A 156 18.91 2.53 7.41
N LEU A 157 20.09 2.96 7.87
CA LEU A 157 21.15 3.59 7.07
C LEU A 157 22.24 2.58 6.76
N LEU A 158 22.61 2.44 5.49
CA LEU A 158 23.79 1.70 5.04
C LEU A 158 24.51 2.62 4.05
N CYS A 159 25.70 3.10 4.40
CA CYS A 159 26.49 4.00 3.57
C CYS A 159 27.44 3.21 2.66
N THR A 160 27.47 3.53 1.37
CA THR A 160 28.62 3.24 0.49
C THR A 160 29.00 4.46 -0.36
N GLU A 161 30.30 4.69 -0.49
CA GLU A 161 30.90 5.90 -1.08
C GLU A 161 30.94 5.89 -2.62
N SER A 162 30.99 7.09 -3.21
CA SER A 162 30.58 7.42 -4.59
C SER A 162 31.73 8.01 -5.43
N SER A 163 31.64 7.92 -6.77
CA SER A 163 32.18 8.93 -7.70
C SER A 163 31.38 8.97 -9.02
N VAL A 164 31.15 10.17 -9.59
CA VAL A 164 30.18 10.49 -10.67
C VAL A 164 30.81 11.41 -11.74
N SER A 165 30.38 11.31 -13.01
CA SER A 165 30.40 12.42 -14.01
C SER A 165 29.20 12.33 -14.98
N LYS A 166 28.82 13.45 -15.64
CA LYS A 166 27.45 13.91 -16.01
C LYS A 166 27.27 14.26 -17.51
N LYS A 167 26.08 14.07 -18.13
CA LYS A 167 25.52 14.93 -19.23
C LYS A 167 24.01 14.74 -19.56
N GLU A 168 23.37 15.79 -20.11
CA GLU A 168 21.92 16.14 -20.22
C GLU A 168 21.19 15.78 -21.56
N ALA A 169 19.83 15.83 -21.55
CA ALA A 169 18.83 15.58 -22.62
C ALA A 169 17.95 16.82 -22.99
N PRO A 170 17.08 16.79 -24.05
CA PRO A 170 15.61 17.15 -23.95
C PRO A 170 14.68 16.57 -25.11
N PRO A 171 13.38 16.96 -25.34
CA PRO A 171 12.11 16.59 -24.64
C PRO A 171 10.84 16.18 -25.50
N GLU A 172 9.84 15.56 -24.83
CA GLU A 172 8.32 15.56 -24.84
C GLU A 172 7.39 15.89 -26.05
N ASN A 173 6.24 15.15 -26.21
CA ASN A 173 4.80 15.58 -25.98
C ASN A 173 3.67 14.56 -26.45
N PRO A 174 2.32 14.71 -26.18
CA PRO A 174 1.49 13.66 -25.52
C PRO A 174 0.03 13.39 -26.06
N ALA A 175 -0.72 12.55 -25.31
CA ALA A 175 -2.16 12.61 -24.94
C ALA A 175 -3.31 12.09 -25.84
N ALA A 176 -4.27 11.37 -25.21
CA ALA A 176 -5.73 11.43 -25.46
C ALA A 176 -6.56 10.73 -24.34
N GLU A 177 -7.60 11.42 -23.82
CA GLU A 177 -8.59 11.02 -22.78
C GLU A 177 -10.01 10.81 -23.36
N SER A 178 -10.93 10.14 -22.63
CA SER A 178 -12.37 10.06 -22.93
C SER A 178 -13.29 10.08 -21.68
N THR A 179 -14.47 10.68 -21.80
CA THR A 179 -15.50 11.14 -20.82
C THR A 179 -16.46 10.05 -20.24
N PRO A 180 -17.18 10.22 -19.08
CA PRO A 180 -17.90 9.13 -18.39
C PRO A 180 -19.46 9.15 -18.43
N GLU A 181 -20.06 7.97 -18.28
CA GLU A 181 -21.50 7.62 -18.20
C GLU A 181 -22.11 7.78 -16.78
N PRO A 182 -23.46 7.76 -16.58
CA PRO A 182 -24.09 7.95 -15.27
C PRO A 182 -23.67 6.89 -14.23
N PRO A 183 -23.48 7.28 -12.95
CA PRO A 183 -22.92 6.40 -11.93
C PRO A 183 -23.89 5.28 -11.53
N ASP A 184 -23.34 4.08 -11.40
CA ASP A 184 -24.01 2.91 -10.84
C ASP A 184 -24.51 3.22 -9.41
N ASP A 185 -25.71 2.72 -9.03
CA ASP A 185 -26.29 2.92 -7.69
C ASP A 185 -25.31 2.49 -6.58
N VAL A 186 -24.52 1.46 -6.85
CA VAL A 186 -23.45 1.00 -5.96
C VAL A 186 -22.37 2.07 -5.79
N ASP A 187 -22.01 2.77 -6.88
CA ASP A 187 -20.99 3.82 -6.86
C ASP A 187 -21.46 5.05 -6.10
N ALA A 188 -22.76 5.35 -6.12
CA ALA A 188 -23.36 6.41 -5.31
C ALA A 188 -23.23 6.10 -3.81
N ILE A 189 -23.58 4.87 -3.39
CA ILE A 189 -23.43 4.42 -1.99
C ILE A 189 -21.94 4.40 -1.59
N TRP A 190 -21.08 3.91 -2.46
CA TRP A 190 -19.64 3.85 -2.24
C TRP A 190 -19.03 5.25 -2.09
N THR A 191 -19.48 6.19 -2.92
CA THR A 191 -19.03 7.58 -2.85
C THR A 191 -19.46 8.25 -1.55
N HIS A 192 -20.68 7.99 -1.07
CA HIS A 192 -21.14 8.45 0.24
C HIS A 192 -20.28 7.90 1.38
N TYR A 193 -20.01 6.60 1.39
CA TYR A 193 -19.13 5.99 2.39
C TYR A 193 -17.70 6.58 2.40
N LYS A 194 -17.15 6.94 1.23
CA LYS A 194 -15.82 7.57 1.13
C LYS A 194 -15.74 8.95 1.78
N ILE A 195 -16.86 9.67 1.94
CA ILE A 195 -16.89 10.95 2.67
C ILE A 195 -16.44 10.73 4.12
N HIS A 196 -16.93 9.67 4.76
CA HIS A 196 -16.57 9.31 6.13
C HIS A 196 -15.21 8.62 6.24
N ARG A 197 -14.81 7.84 5.22
CA ARG A 197 -13.50 7.17 5.16
C ARG A 197 -12.74 7.41 3.85
N PRO A 198 -12.08 8.58 3.68
CA PRO A 198 -11.38 8.93 2.43
C PRO A 198 -10.13 8.08 2.14
N ARG A 199 -9.65 7.30 3.12
CA ARG A 199 -8.49 6.43 2.96
C ARG A 199 -8.80 5.10 2.27
N VAL A 200 -10.08 4.69 2.20
CA VAL A 200 -10.45 3.42 1.57
C VAL A 200 -10.56 3.63 0.06
N ARG A 201 -9.76 2.89 -0.70
CA ARG A 201 -9.59 3.12 -2.16
C ARG A 201 -10.40 2.17 -3.03
N VAL A 202 -10.63 0.94 -2.55
CA VAL A 202 -11.21 -0.14 -3.35
C VAL A 202 -12.45 -0.68 -2.65
N LEU A 203 -13.54 -0.81 -3.41
CA LEU A 203 -14.71 -1.55 -3.00
C LEU A 203 -14.46 -3.04 -3.27
N SER A 204 -14.54 -3.87 -2.24
CA SER A 204 -14.41 -5.33 -2.40
C SER A 204 -15.62 -5.88 -3.16
N GLU A 205 -15.40 -6.84 -4.07
CA GLU A 205 -16.47 -7.53 -4.80
C GLU A 205 -17.49 -8.19 -3.84
N LYS A 206 -17.02 -8.66 -2.69
CA LYS A 206 -17.89 -9.21 -1.63
C LYS A 206 -18.86 -8.14 -1.10
N VAL A 207 -18.36 -6.94 -0.84
CA VAL A 207 -19.17 -5.82 -0.32
C VAL A 207 -20.12 -5.30 -1.41
N ARG A 208 -19.65 -5.22 -2.66
CA ARG A 208 -20.47 -4.92 -3.83
C ARG A 208 -21.65 -5.89 -3.95
N GLY A 209 -21.40 -7.19 -3.82
CA GLY A 209 -22.44 -8.22 -3.82
C GLY A 209 -23.44 -8.07 -2.67
N LEU A 210 -22.99 -7.68 -1.47
CA LEU A 210 -23.88 -7.41 -0.34
C LEU A 210 -24.76 -6.18 -0.58
N ILE A 211 -24.20 -5.08 -1.10
CA ILE A 211 -24.98 -3.87 -1.45
C ILE A 211 -26.08 -4.23 -2.46
N LEU A 212 -25.72 -4.92 -3.54
CA LEU A 212 -26.68 -5.36 -4.56
C LEU A 212 -27.75 -6.30 -3.98
N LYS A 213 -27.39 -7.14 -3.00
CA LYS A 213 -28.36 -7.99 -2.30
C LYS A 213 -29.36 -7.16 -1.50
N ARG A 214 -28.92 -6.12 -0.78
CA ARG A 214 -29.81 -5.25 0.01
C ARG A 214 -30.75 -4.41 -0.87
N LEU A 215 -30.23 -3.92 -2.00
CA LEU A 215 -31.03 -3.20 -3.00
C LEU A 215 -32.13 -4.08 -3.61
N LYS A 216 -31.93 -5.40 -3.68
CA LYS A 216 -32.94 -6.35 -4.20
C LYS A 216 -33.99 -6.78 -3.18
N GLU A 217 -33.69 -6.72 -1.90
CA GLU A 217 -34.61 -7.17 -0.85
C GLU A 217 -35.73 -6.14 -0.68
N THR A 218 -35.40 -4.95 -0.16
CA THR A 218 -36.37 -3.85 0.06
C THR A 218 -35.73 -2.46 0.24
N PHE A 219 -34.41 -2.35 0.36
CA PHE A 219 -33.77 -1.08 0.72
C PHE A 219 -33.48 -0.21 -0.50
N THR A 220 -33.67 1.09 -0.36
CA THR A 220 -33.28 2.07 -1.37
C THR A 220 -31.81 2.49 -1.20
N VAL A 221 -31.27 3.17 -2.22
CA VAL A 221 -29.94 3.77 -2.17
C VAL A 221 -29.81 4.75 -1.00
N ASP A 222 -30.86 5.52 -0.72
CA ASP A 222 -30.85 6.51 0.35
C ASP A 222 -30.93 5.87 1.73
N ASP A 223 -31.67 4.77 1.89
CA ASP A 223 -31.67 3.98 3.14
C ASP A 223 -30.27 3.47 3.47
N LEU A 224 -29.53 2.99 2.47
CA LEU A 224 -28.16 2.51 2.66
C LEU A 224 -27.19 3.65 3.00
N LYS A 225 -27.39 4.85 2.44
CA LYS A 225 -26.63 6.04 2.86
C LYS A 225 -26.95 6.43 4.30
N LEU A 226 -28.22 6.36 4.69
CA LEU A 226 -28.68 6.65 6.05
C LEU A 226 -28.10 5.66 7.06
N ALA A 227 -28.07 4.37 6.71
CA ALA A 227 -27.42 3.32 7.51
C ALA A 227 -25.91 3.60 7.69
N ILE A 228 -25.22 4.08 6.64
CA ILE A 228 -23.83 4.51 6.76
C ILE A 228 -23.72 5.64 7.79
N ASP A 229 -24.52 6.69 7.66
CA ASP A 229 -24.49 7.84 8.57
C ASP A 229 -24.79 7.43 10.03
N GLY A 230 -25.75 6.54 10.24
CA GLY A 230 -26.10 6.02 11.56
C GLY A 230 -24.99 5.22 12.21
N ASN A 231 -24.24 4.42 11.45
CA ASN A 231 -23.06 3.72 11.97
C ASN A 231 -21.98 4.69 12.46
N PHE A 232 -21.73 5.80 11.75
CA PHE A 232 -20.78 6.84 12.14
C PHE A 232 -21.28 7.75 13.27
N ARG A 233 -22.58 7.69 13.60
CA ARG A 233 -23.16 8.39 14.77
C ARG A 233 -23.20 7.51 16.02
N SER A 234 -23.15 6.19 15.88
CA SER A 234 -23.29 5.28 17.02
C SER A 234 -22.07 5.34 17.96
N PRO A 235 -22.25 5.71 19.25
CA PRO A 235 -21.16 5.80 20.21
C PRO A 235 -20.37 4.49 20.34
N HIS A 236 -21.10 3.36 20.37
CA HIS A 236 -20.52 2.03 20.47
C HIS A 236 -19.61 1.70 19.26
N HIS A 237 -20.00 2.10 18.05
CA HIS A 237 -19.23 1.85 16.83
C HIS A 237 -18.08 2.83 16.65
N CYS A 238 -18.17 4.03 17.25
CA CYS A 238 -17.08 5.01 17.33
C CYS A 238 -16.07 4.76 18.46
N GLY A 239 -16.00 3.52 18.98
CA GLY A 239 -15.03 3.14 20.01
C GLY A 239 -15.43 3.48 21.45
N GLN A 240 -16.68 3.88 21.71
CA GLN A 240 -17.23 3.89 23.08
C GLN A 240 -17.78 2.53 23.48
N ASN A 241 -16.98 1.50 23.25
CA ASN A 241 -17.21 0.15 23.73
C ASN A 241 -16.10 -0.25 24.69
N ASP A 242 -16.29 -1.38 25.38
CA ASP A 242 -15.36 -1.86 26.40
C ASP A 242 -13.95 -2.12 25.84
N THR A 243 -13.86 -2.41 24.54
CA THR A 243 -12.62 -2.71 23.82
C THR A 243 -11.97 -1.49 23.16
N GLN A 244 -12.58 -0.30 23.28
CA GLN A 244 -12.16 0.94 22.62
C GLN A 244 -11.88 0.80 21.11
N THR A 245 -12.60 -0.09 20.43
CA THR A 245 -12.35 -0.43 19.02
C THR A 245 -13.41 0.20 18.12
N GLU A 246 -12.99 0.86 17.04
CA GLU A 246 -13.91 1.43 16.04
C GLU A 246 -14.42 0.35 15.05
N TYR A 247 -15.72 0.35 14.79
CA TYR A 247 -16.39 -0.60 13.90
C TYR A 247 -17.14 0.12 12.78
N HIS A 248 -16.39 0.54 11.77
CA HIS A 248 -16.92 1.31 10.63
C HIS A 248 -16.67 0.62 9.29
N ASN A 249 -16.67 -0.72 9.26
CA ASN A 249 -16.50 -1.47 8.03
C ASN A 249 -17.82 -1.53 7.26
N LEU A 250 -17.83 -1.14 5.98
CA LEU A 250 -19.00 -1.20 5.12
C LEU A 250 -19.62 -2.62 5.07
N GLU A 251 -18.78 -3.66 5.13
CA GLU A 251 -19.27 -5.05 5.20
C GLU A 251 -20.17 -5.31 6.41
N LEU A 252 -19.89 -4.69 7.57
CA LEU A 252 -20.72 -4.80 8.77
C LEU A 252 -22.04 -4.05 8.58
N ILE A 253 -21.97 -2.85 8.00
CA ILE A 253 -23.13 -1.97 7.78
C ILE A 253 -24.16 -2.64 6.86
N VAL A 254 -23.71 -3.29 5.78
CA VAL A 254 -24.60 -3.94 4.80
C VAL A 254 -24.73 -5.46 4.99
N ARG A 255 -24.27 -5.99 6.14
CA ARG A 255 -24.13 -7.43 6.40
C ARG A 255 -25.47 -8.15 6.29
N ASP A 256 -26.42 -7.73 7.10
CA ASP A 256 -27.78 -8.28 7.21
C ASP A 256 -28.81 -7.17 7.34
N THR A 257 -30.07 -7.56 7.15
CA THR A 257 -31.25 -6.70 7.13
C THR A 257 -31.42 -6.02 8.49
N GLU A 258 -31.09 -6.72 9.58
CA GLU A 258 -31.19 -6.23 10.95
C GLU A 258 -30.17 -5.13 11.23
N HIS A 259 -28.91 -5.29 10.79
CA HIS A 259 -27.88 -4.26 10.95
C HIS A 259 -28.22 -3.00 10.15
N VAL A 260 -28.67 -3.16 8.90
CA VAL A 260 -29.07 -2.01 8.06
C VAL A 260 -30.18 -1.22 8.76
N GLN A 261 -31.23 -1.90 9.23
CA GLN A 261 -32.33 -1.24 9.93
C GLN A 261 -31.88 -0.60 11.24
N GLN A 262 -31.07 -1.31 12.04
CA GLN A 262 -30.53 -0.77 13.29
C GLN A 262 -29.76 0.54 13.06
N PHE A 263 -28.96 0.62 11.99
CA PHE A 263 -28.22 1.84 11.70
C PHE A 263 -29.11 2.95 11.15
N ILE A 264 -30.15 2.63 10.37
CA ILE A 264 -31.17 3.60 9.96
C ILE A 264 -31.85 4.21 11.19
N ASP A 265 -32.31 3.37 12.13
CA ASP A 265 -32.96 3.81 13.36
C ASP A 265 -32.02 4.70 14.21
N LEU A 266 -30.72 4.40 14.24
CA LEU A 266 -29.71 5.23 14.90
C LEU A 266 -29.48 6.57 14.21
N ALA A 267 -29.61 6.63 12.88
CA ALA A 267 -29.50 7.87 12.13
C ALA A 267 -30.71 8.78 12.40
N ASP A 268 -31.90 8.19 12.49
CA ASP A 268 -33.16 8.90 12.76
C ASP A 268 -33.30 9.32 14.23
N ALA A 269 -32.80 8.52 15.17
CA ALA A 269 -32.77 8.86 16.60
C ALA A 269 -31.81 10.02 16.94
N ALA A 270 -31.04 10.52 15.97
CA ALA A 270 -29.94 11.46 16.16
C ALA A 270 -30.36 12.93 16.36
N ASP A 271 -31.45 13.17 17.08
CA ASP A 271 -31.80 14.52 17.57
C ASP A 271 -30.92 14.95 18.77
N LYS A 272 -29.96 14.09 19.17
CA LYS A 272 -28.93 14.40 20.17
C LYS A 272 -27.56 14.48 19.47
N PRO A 273 -26.90 15.65 19.43
CA PRO A 273 -25.61 15.79 18.78
C PRO A 273 -24.57 14.91 19.47
N VAL A 274 -23.98 13.99 18.72
CA VAL A 274 -22.86 13.17 19.18
C VAL A 274 -21.62 14.05 19.12
N LEU A 275 -21.11 14.45 20.28
CA LEU A 275 -19.88 15.24 20.41
C LEU A 275 -18.73 14.52 19.70
N GLY A 276 -17.83 15.21 19.00
CA GLY A 276 -16.64 14.56 18.40
C GLY A 276 -15.69 13.97 19.45
N ALA A 277 -14.84 13.02 19.08
CA ALA A 277 -13.96 12.30 20.02
C ALA A 277 -13.15 13.21 20.98
N LYS A 278 -12.65 14.37 20.50
CA LYS A 278 -11.97 15.37 21.34
C LYS A 278 -12.92 16.07 22.33
N SER A 279 -14.12 16.41 21.88
CA SER A 279 -15.16 17.02 22.72
C SER A 279 -15.67 16.03 23.77
N GLN A 280 -15.71 14.74 23.45
CA GLN A 280 -16.07 13.67 24.38
C GLN A 280 -15.00 13.45 25.46
N LEU A 281 -13.71 13.48 25.10
CA LEU A 281 -12.61 13.45 26.08
C LEU A 281 -12.70 14.62 27.06
N THR A 282 -13.00 15.80 26.53
CA THR A 282 -13.21 17.01 27.34
C THR A 282 -14.42 16.85 28.27
N ALA A 283 -15.54 16.33 27.76
CA ALA A 283 -16.73 16.07 28.58
C ALA A 283 -16.45 15.07 29.72
N ARG A 284 -15.73 13.96 29.45
CA ARG A 284 -15.33 12.99 30.47
C ARG A 284 -14.36 13.57 31.50
N ALA A 285 -13.42 14.40 31.07
CA ALA A 285 -12.51 15.10 31.97
C ALA A 285 -13.28 16.06 32.91
N VAL A 286 -14.28 16.76 32.37
CA VAL A 286 -15.16 17.65 33.14
C VAL A 286 -16.02 16.84 34.12
N GLU A 287 -16.66 15.76 33.70
CA GLU A 287 -17.47 14.91 34.59
C GLU A 287 -16.63 14.32 35.74
N SER A 288 -15.45 13.80 35.44
CA SER A 288 -14.56 13.25 36.46
C SER A 288 -14.05 14.32 37.43
N PHE A 289 -13.85 15.56 36.97
CA PHE A 289 -13.54 16.70 37.82
C PHE A 289 -14.73 17.08 38.72
N VAL A 290 -15.92 17.26 38.16
CA VAL A 290 -17.15 17.60 38.92
C VAL A 290 -17.44 16.56 40.00
N ARG A 291 -17.30 15.27 39.67
CA ARG A 291 -17.50 14.18 40.63
C ARG A 291 -16.52 14.23 41.80
N ARG A 292 -15.28 14.62 41.54
CA ARG A 292 -14.23 14.76 42.56
C ARG A 292 -14.52 15.93 43.49
N VAL A 293 -14.84 17.10 42.94
CA VAL A 293 -15.17 18.30 43.72
C VAL A 293 -16.39 18.06 44.59
N ARG A 294 -17.42 17.40 44.07
CA ARG A 294 -18.63 17.08 44.84
C ARG A 294 -18.34 16.15 46.02
N LYS A 295 -17.47 15.15 45.81
CA LYS A 295 -17.03 14.25 46.88
C LYS A 295 -16.24 15.00 47.96
N GLU A 296 -15.29 15.85 47.55
CA GLU A 296 -14.50 16.67 48.49
C GLU A 296 -15.37 17.62 49.32
N SER A 297 -16.50 18.10 48.78
CA SER A 297 -17.46 18.94 49.52
C SER A 297 -18.40 18.16 50.46
N GLU A 298 -18.62 16.87 50.21
CA GLU A 298 -19.43 16.01 51.08
C GLU A 298 -18.62 15.46 52.27
N ASP A 299 -17.29 15.34 52.09
CA ASP A 299 -16.35 14.86 53.11
C ASP A 299 -15.83 15.97 54.05
N ALA A 300 -16.14 17.25 53.79
CA ALA A 300 -15.68 18.43 54.54
C ALA A 300 -16.79 19.01 55.44
#